data_AF-A0A9J6G6Y2-F1
#
_entry.id   AF-A0A9J6G6Y2-F1
#
_cell.length_a   1.000
_cell.length_b   1.000
_cell.length_c   1.000
_cell.angle_alpha   90.00
_cell.angle_beta   90.00
_cell.angle_gamma   90.00
#
_symmetry.space_group_name_H-M   'P 1'
#
loop_
_entity.id
_entity.type
_entity.pdbx_description
1 polymer ?
#
loop_
_entity_poly.entity_id
_entity_poly.type
_entity_poly.pdbx_seq_one_letter_code
_entity_poly.pdbx_strand_id
1 'polypeptide(L)'
;MWRRTNKIGYPDIASDVTPILLALRDRGFLEDATSLTDLNVVLKLLSPYELKTLSQVFKLKTGGQGKGSLADSLLEYCSKQQPVLFGCKQASLQQLLLKRALQNAPLRVVRALAMLGAAWRLRDEPRDAWRRLLRLFSLGTPWDMEEAGETPQVYGLVLVSAGTMVFPDYKVLREQALFETRQDLVRYEESRVLETELIQATLDRKWDKAKQVFYHVEKLAKSGKALELQERDKLLAPFLRHYTTGGVYTRCRCLGVDVLQRLKQHHQAVKVLRELLGQNLYCQSRRGHWWDRLSLNLEVHLGKPIDALEVLHEALADPKISPAARHALVTRANRLAPKFPKDVSLAVKSLLELENWGKLPQVEIEGQLAERMVPGRTNLFAARDGTTMEVISVEEVALRHYNTQGYPKARDGTTMEVISVEEVALRHYNTQGYPKVHGEGSTFHALFGLLCWDVIYTSGIPDAFRSVYQALPMDLHSESFFTSREEHFIEVFRTIRESTTQEIVRCLSPSILSNVCEILARQFRHRRSGLPDLLVWNPETAKAKVGTNELLPYFLYTQRRSTQ
;
A
#
# COMPACT_ATOMS: atom_id res chain seq x y z
N MET A 1 17.03 -17.63 -4.49
CA MET A 1 17.83 -17.12 -5.63
C MET A 1 19.24 -17.70 -5.52
N TRP A 2 19.85 -18.09 -6.63
CA TRP A 2 21.23 -18.59 -6.65
C TRP A 2 22.24 -17.45 -6.53
N ARG A 3 23.36 -17.68 -5.85
CA ARG A 3 24.50 -16.76 -5.76
C ARG A 3 25.82 -17.50 -5.90
N ARG A 4 26.75 -16.95 -6.68
CA ARG A 4 28.13 -17.47 -6.79
C ARG A 4 28.91 -17.17 -5.52
N THR A 5 29.84 -18.04 -5.16
CA THR A 5 30.66 -17.90 -3.93
C THR A 5 31.39 -16.56 -3.88
N ASN A 6 31.96 -16.10 -5.00
CA ASN A 6 32.64 -14.80 -5.11
C ASN A 6 31.73 -13.57 -4.94
N LYS A 7 30.41 -13.76 -4.82
CA LYS A 7 29.41 -12.72 -4.51
C LYS A 7 28.84 -12.83 -3.10
N ILE A 8 29.40 -13.73 -2.28
CA ILE A 8 29.03 -13.93 -0.89
C ILE A 8 30.25 -13.54 -0.05
N GLY A 9 30.24 -12.31 0.48
CA GLY A 9 31.31 -11.81 1.34
C GLY A 9 30.69 -11.15 2.57
N TYR A 10 31.04 -11.65 3.75
CA TYR A 10 30.62 -11.12 5.04
C TYR A 10 31.83 -11.09 5.97
N PRO A 11 32.68 -10.04 5.89
CA PRO A 11 33.93 -9.95 6.64
C PRO A 11 33.74 -10.10 8.15
N ASP A 12 32.62 -9.62 8.68
CA ASP A 12 32.27 -9.71 10.10
C ASP A 12 31.93 -11.13 10.56
N ILE A 13 31.72 -12.07 9.62
CA ILE A 13 31.44 -13.48 9.91
C ILE A 13 32.71 -14.32 9.72
N ALA A 14 33.33 -14.24 8.54
CA ALA A 14 34.55 -14.96 8.21
C ALA A 14 35.23 -14.37 6.97
N SER A 15 36.57 -14.46 6.91
CA SER A 15 37.35 -14.12 5.72
C SER A 15 37.14 -15.11 4.56
N ASP A 16 36.91 -16.39 4.88
CA ASP A 16 36.44 -17.41 3.93
C ASP A 16 35.14 -18.04 4.45
N VAL A 17 34.06 -17.82 3.70
CA VAL A 17 32.71 -18.32 4.03
C VAL A 17 32.48 -19.76 3.55
N THR A 18 33.40 -20.34 2.77
CA THR A 18 33.22 -21.67 2.16
C THR A 18 32.94 -22.78 3.18
N PRO A 19 33.66 -22.89 4.31
CA PRO A 19 33.36 -23.91 5.32
C PRO A 19 31.95 -23.77 5.92
N ILE A 20 31.48 -22.53 6.09
CA ILE A 20 30.15 -22.23 6.62
C ILE A 20 29.06 -22.64 5.61
N LEU A 21 29.26 -22.33 4.33
CA LEU A 21 28.33 -22.69 3.26
C LEU A 21 28.19 -24.22 3.12
N LEU A 22 29.31 -24.96 3.24
CA LEU A 22 29.30 -26.42 3.28
C LEU A 22 28.52 -26.95 4.50
N ALA A 23 28.80 -26.40 5.68
CA ALA A 23 28.11 -26.80 6.91
C ALA A 23 26.59 -26.54 6.87
N LEU A 24 26.15 -25.47 6.20
CA LEU A 24 24.74 -25.15 5.97
C LEU A 24 24.10 -26.08 4.93
N ARG A 25 24.83 -26.44 3.87
CA ARG A 25 24.38 -27.42 2.88
C ARG A 25 24.19 -28.79 3.51
N ASP A 26 25.17 -29.25 4.29
CA ASP A 26 25.13 -30.58 4.93
C ASP A 26 24.00 -30.70 5.96
N ARG A 27 23.57 -29.56 6.53
CA ARG A 27 22.38 -29.45 7.40
C ARG A 27 21.07 -29.23 6.63
N GLY A 28 21.09 -29.19 5.30
CA GLY A 28 19.91 -29.05 4.46
C GLY A 28 19.35 -27.62 4.35
N PHE A 29 20.11 -26.58 4.68
CA PHE A 29 19.69 -25.18 4.49
C PHE A 29 20.06 -24.62 3.11
N LEU A 30 21.12 -25.14 2.50
CA LEU A 30 21.60 -24.73 1.18
C LEU A 30 21.61 -25.91 0.20
N GLU A 31 21.49 -25.57 -1.08
CA GLU A 31 21.84 -26.43 -2.20
C GLU A 31 23.01 -25.79 -2.94
N ASP A 32 23.92 -26.63 -3.43
CA ASP A 32 25.04 -26.19 -4.26
C ASP A 32 24.73 -26.40 -5.75
N ALA A 33 25.59 -25.87 -6.61
CA ALA A 33 25.41 -25.87 -8.06
C ALA A 33 25.20 -27.28 -8.68
N THR A 34 25.45 -28.37 -7.95
CA THR A 34 25.17 -29.74 -8.44
C THR A 34 23.68 -30.02 -8.61
N SER A 35 22.80 -29.34 -7.86
CA SER A 35 21.35 -29.49 -8.01
C SER A 35 20.75 -28.60 -9.13
N LEU A 36 21.56 -27.75 -9.76
CA LEU A 36 21.08 -26.76 -10.74
C LEU A 36 20.88 -27.37 -12.13
N THR A 37 19.63 -27.54 -12.53
CA THR A 37 19.25 -28.14 -13.84
C THR A 37 18.70 -27.13 -14.86
N ASP A 38 18.17 -26.00 -14.41
CA ASP A 38 17.56 -24.98 -15.27
C ASP A 38 18.63 -24.12 -15.98
N LEU A 39 18.77 -24.32 -17.29
CA LEU A 39 19.71 -23.58 -18.15
C LEU A 39 19.47 -22.06 -18.11
N ASN A 40 18.22 -21.59 -18.04
CA ASN A 40 17.91 -20.17 -17.98
C ASN A 40 18.50 -19.55 -16.70
N VAL A 41 18.38 -20.26 -15.58
CA VAL A 41 18.97 -19.84 -14.31
C VAL A 41 20.49 -19.84 -14.39
N VAL A 42 21.11 -20.87 -14.96
CA VAL A 42 22.58 -20.93 -15.14
C VAL A 42 23.08 -19.74 -15.96
N LEU A 43 22.48 -19.49 -17.13
CA LEU A 43 22.89 -18.40 -18.02
C LEU A 43 22.74 -17.02 -17.36
N LYS A 44 21.69 -16.82 -16.55
CA LYS A 44 21.50 -15.59 -15.78
C LYS A 44 22.58 -15.36 -14.71
N LEU A 45 23.20 -16.42 -14.19
CA LEU A 45 24.27 -16.33 -13.19
C LEU A 45 25.64 -16.03 -13.79
N LEU A 46 25.86 -16.35 -15.06
CA LEU A 46 27.09 -16.03 -15.77
C LEU A 46 27.27 -14.51 -15.92
N SER A 47 28.52 -14.07 -15.93
CA SER A 47 28.92 -12.71 -16.26
C SER A 47 28.71 -12.43 -17.76
N PRO A 48 28.62 -11.15 -18.16
CA PRO A 48 28.57 -10.79 -19.58
C PRO A 48 29.74 -11.35 -20.39
N TYR A 49 30.93 -11.40 -19.80
CA TYR A 49 32.12 -11.97 -20.42
C TYR A 49 32.00 -13.48 -20.63
N GLU A 50 31.62 -14.23 -19.58
CA GLU A 50 31.41 -15.69 -19.67
C GLU A 50 30.32 -16.04 -20.69
N LEU A 51 29.23 -15.28 -20.75
CA LEU A 51 28.19 -15.46 -21.78
C LEU A 51 28.71 -15.19 -23.19
N LYS A 52 29.54 -14.17 -23.37
CA LYS A 52 30.16 -13.86 -24.67
C LYS A 52 31.08 -15.00 -25.11
N THR A 53 31.93 -15.50 -24.22
CA THR A 53 32.80 -16.65 -24.48
C THR A 53 31.98 -17.90 -24.82
N LEU A 54 30.91 -18.17 -24.06
CA LEU A 54 30.02 -19.30 -24.32
C LEU A 54 29.31 -19.17 -25.68
N SER A 55 28.81 -17.99 -26.02
CA SER A 55 28.21 -17.70 -27.33
C SER A 55 29.19 -17.86 -28.48
N GLN A 56 30.45 -17.45 -28.32
CA GLN A 56 31.51 -17.64 -29.31
C GLN A 56 31.81 -19.12 -29.55
N VAL A 57 31.84 -19.95 -28.50
CA VAL A 57 32.01 -21.41 -28.61
C VAL A 57 30.91 -22.04 -29.46
N PHE A 58 29.67 -21.52 -29.38
CA PHE A 58 28.54 -21.96 -30.19
C PHE A 58 28.38 -21.22 -31.52
N LYS A 59 29.36 -20.39 -31.90
CA LYS A 59 29.36 -19.57 -33.14
C LYS A 59 28.15 -18.65 -33.26
N LEU A 60 27.61 -18.17 -32.14
CA LEU A 60 26.54 -17.18 -32.10
C LEU A 60 27.10 -15.76 -32.28
N LYS A 61 26.30 -14.86 -32.88
CA LYS A 61 26.65 -13.43 -32.98
C LYS A 61 26.71 -12.82 -31.58
N THR A 62 27.78 -12.08 -31.28
CA THR A 62 28.02 -11.50 -29.94
C THR A 62 28.24 -9.98 -29.91
N GLY A 63 28.27 -9.33 -31.09
CA GLY A 63 28.49 -7.88 -31.19
C GLY A 63 27.26 -7.09 -30.76
N GLY A 64 27.43 -6.10 -29.87
CA GLY A 64 26.40 -5.13 -29.48
C GLY A 64 25.26 -5.67 -28.60
N GLN A 65 25.30 -6.93 -28.17
CA GLN A 65 24.24 -7.54 -27.36
C GLN A 65 24.46 -7.35 -25.86
N GLY A 66 23.41 -6.96 -25.14
CA GLY A 66 23.38 -6.94 -23.67
C GLY A 66 23.28 -8.35 -23.06
N LYS A 67 23.56 -8.47 -21.75
CA LYS A 67 23.56 -9.75 -21.01
C LYS A 67 22.28 -10.58 -21.22
N GLY A 68 21.10 -9.94 -21.18
CA GLY A 68 19.81 -10.62 -21.39
C GLY A 68 19.70 -11.20 -22.79
N SER A 69 20.01 -10.40 -23.82
CA SER A 69 19.95 -10.82 -25.23
C SER A 69 20.91 -11.98 -25.55
N LEU A 70 22.10 -12.02 -24.95
CA LEU A 70 23.04 -13.14 -25.09
C LEU A 70 22.48 -14.42 -24.45
N ALA A 71 21.91 -14.32 -23.24
CA ALA A 71 21.28 -15.45 -22.56
C ALA A 71 20.08 -15.99 -23.34
N ASP A 72 19.23 -15.10 -23.86
CA ASP A 72 18.06 -15.47 -24.66
C ASP A 72 18.46 -16.14 -25.99
N SER A 73 19.49 -15.61 -26.66
CA SER A 73 20.04 -16.22 -27.90
C SER A 73 20.60 -17.62 -27.64
N LEU A 74 21.26 -17.83 -26.50
CA LEU A 74 21.75 -19.14 -26.08
C LEU A 74 20.60 -20.10 -25.72
N LEU A 75 19.55 -19.60 -25.06
CA LEU A 75 18.35 -20.38 -24.75
C LEU A 75 17.61 -20.81 -26.03
N GLU A 76 17.40 -19.90 -26.96
CA GLU A 76 16.77 -20.16 -28.24
C GLU A 76 17.60 -21.12 -29.09
N TYR A 77 18.93 -20.96 -29.11
CA TYR A 77 19.81 -21.90 -29.78
C TYR A 77 19.73 -23.31 -29.16
N CYS A 78 19.60 -23.42 -27.84
CA CYS A 78 19.47 -24.69 -27.16
C CYS A 78 18.09 -25.34 -27.34
N SER A 79 17.01 -24.55 -27.44
CA SER A 79 15.65 -25.07 -27.65
C SER A 79 15.42 -25.62 -29.07
N LYS A 80 16.20 -25.15 -30.06
CA LYS A 80 16.10 -25.58 -31.46
C LYS A 80 16.89 -26.85 -31.80
N GLN A 81 17.63 -27.45 -30.86
CA GLN A 81 18.43 -28.65 -31.14
C GLN A 81 17.84 -29.93 -30.51
N GLN A 82 17.67 -30.97 -31.34
CA GLN A 82 17.25 -32.31 -30.92
C GLN A 82 18.35 -32.99 -30.06
N PRO A 83 18.00 -33.77 -29.02
CA PRO A 83 18.98 -34.54 -28.25
C PRO A 83 19.59 -35.65 -29.12
N VAL A 84 20.88 -35.52 -29.46
CA VAL A 84 21.62 -36.50 -30.28
C VAL A 84 21.99 -37.71 -29.41
N LEU A 85 21.23 -38.79 -29.52
CA LEU A 85 21.61 -40.14 -29.11
C LEU A 85 22.45 -40.76 -30.24
N PHE A 86 23.78 -40.75 -30.13
CA PHE A 86 24.65 -41.54 -31.01
C PHE A 86 25.77 -42.22 -30.21
N GLY A 87 25.95 -43.51 -30.50
CA GLY A 87 26.81 -44.43 -29.78
C GLY A 87 28.31 -44.15 -29.90
N CYS A 88 29.04 -44.44 -28.83
CA CYS A 88 30.47 -44.73 -28.89
C CYS A 88 30.84 -45.69 -27.74
N LYS A 89 31.71 -46.65 -28.05
CA LYS A 89 32.16 -47.75 -27.18
C LYS A 89 33.21 -47.24 -26.17
N GLN A 90 33.08 -47.73 -24.93
CA GLN A 90 34.06 -47.83 -23.83
C GLN A 90 35.14 -46.73 -23.68
N ALA A 91 34.98 -45.88 -22.65
CA ALA A 91 36.09 -45.38 -21.83
C ALA A 91 35.63 -45.05 -20.40
N SER A 92 36.13 -45.83 -19.43
CA SER A 92 36.16 -45.65 -17.97
C SER A 92 34.85 -45.48 -17.18
N LEU A 93 34.62 -46.37 -16.23
CA LEU A 93 33.57 -46.29 -15.18
C LEU A 93 33.58 -44.94 -14.43
N GLN A 94 34.72 -44.24 -14.38
CA GLN A 94 34.88 -42.92 -13.79
C GLN A 94 34.16 -41.80 -14.58
N GLN A 95 34.11 -41.87 -15.92
CA GLN A 95 33.30 -40.95 -16.73
C GLN A 95 31.79 -41.24 -16.60
N LEU A 96 31.40 -42.45 -16.21
CA LEU A 96 30.01 -42.87 -16.00
C LEU A 96 29.49 -42.48 -14.60
N LEU A 97 30.37 -42.45 -13.59
CA LEU A 97 30.09 -41.90 -12.26
C LEU A 97 29.98 -40.37 -12.29
N LEU A 98 30.81 -39.68 -13.08
CA LEU A 98 30.65 -38.25 -13.35
C LEU A 98 29.35 -37.94 -14.12
N LYS A 99 28.93 -38.85 -15.00
CA LYS A 99 27.63 -38.80 -15.69
C LYS A 99 26.46 -38.96 -14.71
N ARG A 100 26.59 -39.71 -13.62
CA ARG A 100 25.52 -39.95 -12.63
C ARG A 100 25.23 -38.74 -11.73
N ALA A 101 26.24 -37.91 -11.45
CA ALA A 101 26.06 -36.63 -10.77
C ALA A 101 25.48 -35.52 -11.67
N LEU A 102 25.41 -35.75 -12.99
CA LEU A 102 25.01 -34.77 -14.02
C LEU A 102 23.95 -35.34 -14.98
N GLN A 103 23.17 -36.33 -14.55
CA GLN A 103 22.63 -37.33 -15.49
C GLN A 103 21.43 -36.95 -16.35
N ASN A 104 20.86 -35.74 -16.22
CA ASN A 104 19.74 -35.31 -17.08
C ASN A 104 19.98 -33.98 -17.80
N ALA A 105 21.21 -33.45 -17.77
CA ALA A 105 21.51 -32.14 -18.34
C ALA A 105 22.27 -32.26 -19.68
N PRO A 106 21.81 -31.64 -20.79
CA PRO A 106 22.53 -31.68 -22.06
C PRO A 106 23.96 -31.14 -21.90
N LEU A 107 24.93 -31.63 -22.70
CA LEU A 107 26.37 -31.30 -22.65
C LEU A 107 26.69 -29.78 -22.52
N ARG A 108 25.75 -28.94 -22.95
CA ARG A 108 25.81 -27.47 -22.92
C ARG A 108 25.54 -26.89 -21.53
N VAL A 109 24.63 -27.51 -20.78
CA VAL A 109 24.39 -27.20 -19.36
C VAL A 109 25.63 -27.58 -18.55
N VAL A 110 26.25 -28.72 -18.86
CA VAL A 110 27.52 -29.14 -18.21
C VAL A 110 28.64 -28.12 -18.44
N ARG A 111 28.80 -27.59 -19.66
CA ARG A 111 29.79 -26.53 -19.96
C ARG A 111 29.45 -25.21 -19.27
N ALA A 112 28.18 -24.82 -19.26
CA ALA A 112 27.75 -23.60 -18.58
C ALA A 112 27.95 -23.70 -17.05
N LEU A 113 27.68 -24.87 -16.44
CA LEU A 113 27.95 -25.15 -15.04
C LEU A 113 29.45 -25.16 -14.72
N ALA A 114 30.30 -25.69 -15.63
CA ALA A 114 31.76 -25.63 -15.48
C ALA A 114 32.29 -24.18 -15.44
N MET A 115 31.68 -23.27 -16.22
CA MET A 115 32.03 -21.84 -16.18
C MET A 115 31.46 -21.11 -14.95
N LEU A 116 30.33 -21.57 -14.42
CA LEU A 116 29.67 -20.96 -13.25
C LEU A 116 30.52 -21.08 -11.98
N GLY A 117 31.19 -22.23 -11.78
CA GLY A 117 31.89 -22.54 -10.53
C GLY A 117 30.92 -22.75 -9.35
N ALA A 118 31.43 -22.61 -8.12
CA ALA A 118 30.63 -22.83 -6.92
C ALA A 118 29.53 -21.76 -6.76
N ALA A 119 28.28 -22.20 -6.71
CA ALA A 119 27.10 -21.39 -6.49
C ALA A 119 26.16 -22.06 -5.49
N TRP A 120 25.38 -21.26 -4.78
CA TRP A 120 24.57 -21.67 -3.64
C TRP A 120 23.17 -21.07 -3.72
N ARG A 121 22.17 -21.81 -3.22
CA ARG A 121 20.79 -21.33 -3.07
C ARG A 121 20.22 -21.83 -1.75
N LEU A 122 19.45 -21.01 -1.05
CA LEU A 122 18.62 -21.45 0.07
C LEU A 122 17.61 -22.52 -0.39
N ARG A 123 17.54 -23.65 0.33
CA ARG A 123 16.49 -24.65 0.11
C ARG A 123 15.13 -24.05 0.37
N ASP A 124 14.17 -24.41 -0.48
CA ASP A 124 12.83 -23.81 -0.43
C ASP A 124 12.11 -24.22 0.86
N GLU A 125 12.17 -25.49 1.30
CA GLU A 125 11.46 -25.95 2.50
C GLU A 125 11.85 -25.21 3.81
N PRO A 126 13.14 -25.13 4.22
CA PRO A 126 13.52 -24.35 5.40
C PRO A 126 13.23 -22.86 5.24
N ARG A 127 13.47 -22.31 4.04
CA ARG A 127 13.21 -20.91 3.73
C ARG A 127 11.73 -20.57 3.88
N ASP A 128 10.84 -21.41 3.38
CA ASP A 128 9.40 -21.22 3.47
C ASP A 128 8.89 -21.41 4.90
N ALA A 129 9.54 -22.26 5.71
CA ALA A 129 9.27 -22.32 7.15
C ALA A 129 9.61 -21.00 7.85
N TRP A 130 10.78 -20.42 7.56
CA TRP A 130 11.18 -19.12 8.10
C TRP A 130 10.28 -17.98 7.62
N ARG A 131 9.85 -17.99 6.36
CA ARG A 131 8.92 -17.01 5.81
C ARG A 131 7.56 -17.06 6.49
N ARG A 132 7.05 -18.26 6.79
CA ARG A 132 5.81 -18.42 7.58
C ARG A 132 5.96 -17.88 8.99
N LEU A 133 7.10 -18.11 9.65
CA LEU A 133 7.38 -17.52 10.96
C LEU A 133 7.45 -15.99 10.90
N LEU A 134 8.15 -15.42 9.92
CA LEU A 134 8.21 -13.97 9.68
C LEU A 134 6.82 -13.39 9.43
N ARG A 135 5.97 -14.09 8.66
CA ARG A 135 4.59 -13.68 8.41
C ARG A 135 3.79 -13.62 9.70
N LEU A 136 3.84 -14.67 10.52
CA LEU A 136 3.16 -14.72 11.82
C LEU A 136 3.67 -13.66 12.80
N PHE A 137 4.97 -13.35 12.77
CA PHE A 137 5.57 -12.26 13.54
C PHE A 137 5.03 -10.90 13.10
N SER A 138 4.97 -10.66 11.79
CA SER A 138 4.56 -9.38 11.21
C SER A 138 3.04 -9.14 11.23
N LEU A 139 2.23 -10.19 11.46
CA LEU A 139 0.78 -10.11 11.31
C LEU A 139 0.17 -9.00 12.20
N GLY A 140 -0.57 -8.07 11.60
CA GLY A 140 -1.17 -6.95 12.34
C GLY A 140 -0.18 -5.85 12.74
N THR A 141 1.05 -5.88 12.24
CA THR A 141 2.08 -4.86 12.48
C THR A 141 2.28 -3.97 11.23
N PRO A 142 2.97 -2.82 11.35
CA PRO A 142 3.37 -2.02 10.19
C PRO A 142 4.19 -2.78 9.13
N TRP A 143 4.80 -3.91 9.50
CA TRP A 143 5.65 -4.73 8.64
C TRP A 143 4.87 -5.75 7.78
N ASP A 144 3.57 -5.92 8.02
CA ASP A 144 2.66 -6.71 7.17
C ASP A 144 1.95 -5.85 6.10
N MET A 145 2.32 -4.56 6.00
CA MET A 145 1.77 -3.67 4.99
C MET A 145 2.17 -4.10 3.57
N GLU A 146 1.25 -3.87 2.63
CA GLU A 146 1.23 -4.41 1.25
C GLU A 146 2.51 -4.14 0.43
N GLU A 147 3.28 -3.12 0.80
CA GLU A 147 4.46 -2.63 0.06
C GLU A 147 5.80 -3.13 0.60
N ALA A 148 5.82 -3.73 1.79
CA ALA A 148 7.07 -3.94 2.52
C ALA A 148 7.96 -5.06 1.93
N GLY A 149 7.41 -6.13 1.38
CA GLY A 149 8.22 -7.32 1.07
C GLY A 149 8.89 -7.91 2.33
N GLU A 150 9.88 -8.80 2.14
CA GLU A 150 10.51 -9.51 3.27
C GLU A 150 11.56 -8.66 4.02
N THR A 151 12.14 -7.65 3.37
CA THR A 151 13.25 -6.86 3.93
C THR A 151 12.86 -6.04 5.18
N PRO A 152 11.74 -5.31 5.21
CA PRO A 152 11.34 -4.54 6.39
C PRO A 152 10.97 -5.43 7.58
N GLN A 153 10.49 -6.66 7.34
CA GLN A 153 10.20 -7.61 8.42
C GLN A 153 11.48 -8.04 9.14
N VAL A 154 12.53 -8.34 8.38
CA VAL A 154 13.84 -8.69 8.93
C VAL A 154 14.50 -7.48 9.58
N TYR A 155 14.39 -6.29 8.99
CA TYR A 155 14.89 -5.05 9.58
C TYR A 155 14.21 -4.73 10.91
N GLY A 156 12.89 -4.88 10.99
CA GLY A 156 12.14 -4.73 12.24
C GLY A 156 12.64 -5.67 13.33
N LEU A 157 12.88 -6.94 13.01
CA LEU A 157 13.47 -7.90 13.96
C LEU A 157 14.85 -7.45 14.48
N VAL A 158 15.70 -6.90 13.62
CA VAL A 158 17.02 -6.39 14.01
C VAL A 158 16.90 -5.18 14.94
N LEU A 159 15.99 -4.25 14.66
CA LEU A 159 15.77 -3.09 15.53
C LEU A 159 15.26 -3.50 16.92
N VAL A 160 14.41 -4.51 16.97
CA VAL A 160 13.89 -5.06 18.22
C VAL A 160 14.96 -5.80 19.00
N SER A 161 15.75 -6.66 18.34
CA SER A 161 16.82 -7.42 19.01
C SER A 161 17.96 -6.52 19.50
N ALA A 162 18.20 -5.39 18.83
CA ALA A 162 19.15 -4.38 19.26
C ALA A 162 18.63 -3.47 20.40
N GLY A 163 17.34 -3.55 20.75
CA GLY A 163 16.72 -2.68 21.76
C GLY A 163 16.49 -1.23 21.29
N THR A 164 16.71 -0.93 20.01
CA THR A 164 16.51 0.41 19.42
C THR A 164 15.02 0.73 19.21
N MET A 165 14.18 -0.31 19.12
CA MET A 165 12.74 -0.16 18.96
C MET A 165 12.00 -0.72 20.18
N VAL A 166 11.17 0.14 20.79
CA VAL A 166 10.34 -0.20 21.95
C VAL A 166 8.87 -0.09 21.53
N PHE A 167 8.06 -1.04 21.99
CA PHE A 167 6.61 -1.04 21.76
C PHE A 167 5.86 -0.55 23.00
N PRO A 168 4.62 -0.03 22.83
CA PRO A 168 3.75 0.30 23.94
C PRO A 168 3.52 -0.90 24.87
N ASP A 169 3.28 -0.63 26.16
CA ASP A 169 2.96 -1.68 27.12
C ASP A 169 1.47 -2.04 27.06
N TYR A 170 1.18 -3.32 26.90
CA TYR A 170 -0.18 -3.89 26.86
C TYR A 170 -0.12 -5.41 27.08
N LYS A 171 -1.26 -5.99 27.47
CA LYS A 171 -1.39 -7.45 27.63
C LYS A 171 -1.92 -8.10 26.35
N VAL A 172 -1.21 -9.11 25.87
CA VAL A 172 -1.65 -9.95 24.75
C VAL A 172 -2.77 -10.87 25.20
N LEU A 173 -3.95 -10.75 24.58
CA LEU A 173 -5.11 -11.60 24.81
C LEU A 173 -5.59 -12.17 23.47
N ARG A 174 -5.35 -13.46 23.25
CA ARG A 174 -5.75 -14.16 22.01
C ARG A 174 -6.93 -15.08 22.34
N GLU A 175 -8.06 -14.88 21.66
CA GLU A 175 -9.24 -15.74 21.81
C GLU A 175 -9.55 -16.49 20.51
N GLN A 176 -9.52 -15.81 19.38
CA GLN A 176 -9.89 -16.41 18.10
C GLN A 176 -8.68 -16.98 17.36
N ALA A 177 -8.82 -18.19 16.80
CA ALA A 177 -7.82 -18.79 15.92
C ALA A 177 -7.98 -18.28 14.48
N LEU A 178 -7.01 -17.51 13.99
CA LEU A 178 -6.98 -17.07 12.58
C LEU A 178 -6.70 -18.24 11.62
N PHE A 179 -5.84 -19.16 12.06
CA PHE A 179 -5.43 -20.35 11.32
C PHE A 179 -5.59 -21.57 12.24
N GLU A 180 -6.62 -22.37 12.03
CA GLU A 180 -6.89 -23.57 12.84
C GLU A 180 -5.93 -24.70 12.46
N THR A 181 -5.53 -24.77 11.19
CA THR A 181 -4.64 -25.80 10.67
C THR A 181 -3.43 -25.20 9.97
N ARG A 182 -2.34 -25.99 9.88
CA ARG A 182 -1.18 -25.66 9.04
C ARG A 182 -1.60 -25.32 7.61
N GLN A 183 -2.58 -26.04 7.07
CA GLN A 183 -3.01 -25.84 5.69
C GLN A 183 -3.73 -24.50 5.49
N ASP A 184 -4.38 -23.95 6.52
CA ASP A 184 -4.99 -22.63 6.44
C ASP A 184 -3.94 -21.54 6.33
N LEU A 185 -2.87 -21.64 7.15
CA LEU A 185 -1.74 -20.73 7.05
C LEU A 185 -1.06 -20.80 5.69
N VAL A 186 -0.86 -22.00 5.14
CA VAL A 186 -0.28 -22.20 3.80
C VAL A 186 -1.16 -21.54 2.72
N ARG A 187 -2.49 -21.75 2.75
CA ARG A 187 -3.40 -21.10 1.79
C ARG A 187 -3.40 -19.58 1.92
N TYR A 188 -3.34 -19.06 3.15
CA TYR A 188 -3.21 -17.63 3.39
C TYR A 188 -1.91 -17.09 2.79
N GLU A 189 -0.78 -17.76 3.00
CA GLU A 189 0.51 -17.39 2.40
C GLU A 189 0.45 -17.41 0.87
N GLU A 190 -0.07 -18.47 0.26
CA GLU A 190 -0.26 -18.59 -1.19
C GLU A 190 -1.11 -17.42 -1.72
N SER A 191 -2.19 -17.06 -1.02
CA SER A 191 -3.04 -15.94 -1.42
C SER A 191 -2.29 -14.60 -1.33
N ARG A 192 -1.42 -14.41 -0.34
CA ARG A 192 -0.59 -13.20 -0.20
C ARG A 192 0.47 -13.10 -1.29
N VAL A 193 1.05 -14.23 -1.71
CA VAL A 193 1.97 -14.27 -2.85
C VAL A 193 1.26 -13.80 -4.12
N LEU A 194 0.04 -14.29 -4.39
CA LEU A 194 -0.77 -13.86 -5.52
C LEU A 194 -1.13 -12.36 -5.45
N GLU A 195 -1.44 -11.87 -4.25
CA GLU A 195 -1.71 -10.45 -4.02
C GLU A 195 -0.49 -9.58 -4.34
N THR A 196 0.69 -9.93 -3.82
CA THR A 196 1.94 -9.22 -4.12
C THR A 196 2.26 -9.27 -5.62
N GLU A 197 2.05 -10.41 -6.28
CA GLU A 197 2.27 -10.53 -7.72
C GLU A 197 1.33 -9.64 -8.53
N LEU A 198 0.05 -9.57 -8.14
CA LEU A 198 -0.95 -8.72 -8.77
C LEU A 198 -0.64 -7.23 -8.59
N ILE A 199 -0.26 -6.83 -7.38
CA ILE A 199 0.16 -5.46 -7.06
C ILE A 199 1.39 -5.08 -7.90
N GLN A 200 2.43 -5.92 -7.90
CA GLN A 200 3.66 -5.62 -8.64
C GLN A 200 3.41 -5.56 -10.15
N ALA A 201 2.61 -6.48 -10.71
CA ALA A 201 2.26 -6.44 -12.12
C ALA A 201 1.51 -5.16 -12.49
N THR A 202 0.66 -4.65 -11.59
CA THR A 202 -0.06 -3.39 -11.75
C THR A 202 0.88 -2.19 -11.70
N LEU A 203 1.79 -2.14 -10.71
CA LEU A 203 2.80 -1.09 -10.57
C LEU A 203 3.74 -1.03 -11.80
N ASP A 204 4.17 -2.20 -12.27
CA ASP A 204 4.99 -2.35 -13.48
C ASP A 204 4.22 -2.09 -14.78
N ARG A 205 2.90 -1.82 -14.71
CA ARG A 205 2.00 -1.65 -15.86
C ARG A 205 1.97 -2.87 -16.81
N LYS A 206 2.25 -4.07 -16.29
CA LYS A 206 2.18 -5.35 -17.01
C LYS A 206 0.75 -5.89 -16.96
N TRP A 207 -0.16 -5.22 -17.67
CA TRP A 207 -1.61 -5.45 -17.56
C TRP A 207 -2.05 -6.87 -17.93
N ASP A 208 -1.42 -7.51 -18.93
CA ASP A 208 -1.75 -8.90 -19.30
C ASP A 208 -1.39 -9.89 -18.19
N LYS A 209 -0.22 -9.69 -17.55
CA LYS A 209 0.19 -10.47 -16.39
C LYS A 209 -0.76 -10.26 -15.22
N ALA A 210 -1.08 -8.99 -14.92
CA ALA A 210 -2.01 -8.64 -13.85
C ALA A 210 -3.39 -9.30 -14.08
N LYS A 211 -3.88 -9.30 -15.32
CA LYS A 211 -5.14 -9.97 -15.70
C LYS A 211 -5.08 -11.48 -15.50
N GLN A 212 -3.98 -12.14 -15.89
CA GLN A 212 -3.82 -13.59 -15.68
C GLN A 212 -3.86 -13.95 -14.20
N VAL A 213 -3.11 -13.21 -13.36
CA VAL A 213 -3.10 -13.41 -11.91
C VAL A 213 -4.49 -13.15 -11.30
N PHE A 214 -5.16 -12.07 -11.71
CA PHE A 214 -6.51 -11.77 -11.27
C PHE A 214 -7.51 -12.90 -11.58
N TYR A 215 -7.52 -13.44 -12.80
CA TYR A 215 -8.43 -14.55 -13.13
C TYR A 215 -8.09 -15.84 -12.40
N HIS A 216 -6.81 -16.08 -12.10
CA HIS A 216 -6.42 -17.18 -11.23
C HIS A 216 -7.01 -17.00 -9.82
N VAL A 217 -6.90 -15.80 -9.25
CA VAL A 217 -7.52 -15.46 -7.96
C VAL A 217 -9.04 -15.60 -8.00
N GLU A 218 -9.72 -15.11 -9.06
CA GLU A 218 -11.17 -15.26 -9.22
C GLU A 218 -11.61 -16.73 -9.18
N LYS A 219 -10.86 -17.62 -9.83
CA LYS A 219 -11.12 -19.06 -9.81
C LYS A 219 -10.98 -19.62 -8.39
N LEU A 220 -9.93 -19.24 -7.67
CA LEU A 220 -9.67 -19.71 -6.30
C LEU A 220 -10.72 -19.16 -5.32
N ALA A 221 -11.09 -17.90 -5.44
CA ALA A 221 -12.08 -17.23 -4.60
C ALA A 221 -13.49 -17.86 -4.72
N LYS A 222 -13.78 -18.49 -5.85
CA LYS A 222 -15.04 -19.20 -6.15
C LYS A 222 -14.96 -20.71 -5.91
N SER A 223 -13.83 -21.23 -5.43
CA SER A 223 -13.68 -22.66 -5.13
C SER A 223 -14.52 -23.05 -3.90
N GLY A 224 -14.95 -24.32 -3.84
CA GLY A 224 -15.72 -24.83 -2.69
C GLY A 224 -14.99 -24.65 -1.35
N LYS A 225 -13.66 -24.82 -1.34
CA LYS A 225 -12.86 -24.59 -0.13
C LYS A 225 -12.83 -23.12 0.29
N ALA A 226 -12.79 -22.18 -0.66
CA ALA A 226 -12.89 -20.77 -0.33
C ALA A 226 -14.24 -20.44 0.30
N LEU A 227 -15.35 -20.96 -0.23
CA LEU A 227 -16.69 -20.76 0.33
C LEU A 227 -16.84 -21.35 1.74
N GLU A 228 -16.28 -22.53 1.99
CA GLU A 228 -16.23 -23.12 3.34
C GLU A 228 -15.48 -22.21 4.34
N LEU A 229 -14.34 -21.66 3.93
CA LEU A 229 -13.58 -20.71 4.75
C LEU A 229 -14.35 -19.40 4.98
N GLN A 230 -15.18 -18.97 4.03
CA GLN A 230 -16.03 -17.78 4.21
C GLN A 230 -17.06 -17.98 5.32
N GLU A 231 -17.69 -19.15 5.41
CA GLU A 231 -18.63 -19.47 6.48
C GLU A 231 -17.96 -19.41 7.86
N ARG A 232 -16.72 -19.94 7.96
CA ARG A 232 -15.93 -19.82 9.18
C ARG A 232 -15.57 -18.38 9.50
N ASP A 233 -15.12 -17.61 8.51
CA ASP A 233 -14.70 -16.22 8.69
C ASP A 233 -15.84 -15.29 9.17
N LYS A 234 -17.12 -15.69 9.01
CA LYS A 234 -18.27 -14.97 9.60
C LYS A 234 -18.21 -14.90 11.12
N LEU A 235 -17.65 -15.94 11.76
CA LEU A 235 -17.50 -16.01 13.20
C LEU A 235 -16.35 -15.13 13.71
N LEU A 236 -15.41 -14.76 12.83
CA LEU A 236 -14.30 -13.89 13.21
C LEU A 236 -14.76 -12.45 13.42
N ALA A 237 -14.13 -11.77 14.37
CA ALA A 237 -14.26 -10.32 14.52
C ALA A 237 -13.92 -9.61 13.19
N PRO A 238 -14.64 -8.55 12.78
CA PRO A 238 -14.46 -7.93 11.46
C PRO A 238 -13.03 -7.48 11.14
N PHE A 239 -12.27 -7.03 12.14
CA PHE A 239 -10.87 -6.60 11.96
C PHE A 239 -9.92 -7.78 11.71
N LEU A 240 -10.23 -8.98 12.20
CA LEU A 240 -9.45 -10.20 11.98
C LEU A 240 -9.63 -10.77 10.57
N ARG A 241 -10.79 -10.56 9.95
CA ARG A 241 -11.11 -11.04 8.58
C ARG A 241 -10.17 -10.48 7.50
N HIS A 242 -9.44 -9.40 7.80
CA HIS A 242 -8.41 -8.87 6.90
C HIS A 242 -7.23 -9.87 6.73
N TYR A 243 -6.99 -10.70 7.74
CA TYR A 243 -5.87 -11.63 7.82
C TYR A 243 -6.27 -13.06 7.44
N THR A 244 -7.35 -13.22 6.67
CA THR A 244 -7.81 -14.53 6.17
C THR A 244 -7.67 -14.61 4.66
N THR A 245 -7.65 -15.84 4.13
CA THR A 245 -7.57 -16.10 2.68
C THR A 245 -8.71 -15.42 1.91
N GLY A 246 -9.94 -15.43 2.45
CA GLY A 246 -11.08 -14.75 1.83
C GLY A 246 -10.94 -13.22 1.81
N GLY A 247 -10.36 -12.65 2.87
CA GLY A 247 -10.00 -11.24 2.92
C GLY A 247 -8.99 -10.87 1.84
N VAL A 248 -7.93 -11.67 1.68
CA VAL A 248 -6.90 -11.47 0.64
C VAL A 248 -7.49 -11.55 -0.76
N TYR A 249 -8.24 -12.61 -1.06
CA TYR A 249 -8.89 -12.73 -2.36
C TYR A 249 -9.81 -11.55 -2.65
N THR A 250 -10.58 -11.06 -1.67
CA THR A 250 -11.45 -9.90 -1.87
C THR A 250 -10.66 -8.64 -2.19
N ARG A 251 -9.49 -8.41 -1.57
CA ARG A 251 -8.59 -7.28 -1.93
C ARG A 251 -8.04 -7.42 -3.34
N CYS A 252 -7.57 -8.61 -3.72
CA CYS A 252 -7.16 -8.90 -5.09
C CYS A 252 -8.28 -8.64 -6.10
N ARG A 253 -9.52 -8.99 -5.77
CA ARG A 253 -10.69 -8.71 -6.62
C ARG A 253 -10.96 -7.22 -6.76
N CYS A 254 -10.78 -6.44 -5.69
CA CYS A 254 -10.85 -4.97 -5.76
C CYS A 254 -9.83 -4.42 -6.76
N LEU A 255 -8.56 -4.82 -6.65
CA LEU A 255 -7.51 -4.40 -7.59
C LEU A 255 -7.76 -4.93 -9.02
N GLY A 256 -8.34 -6.13 -9.13
CA GLY A 256 -8.77 -6.71 -10.39
C GLY A 256 -9.77 -5.86 -11.16
N VAL A 257 -10.68 -5.16 -10.48
CA VAL A 257 -11.59 -4.19 -11.11
C VAL A 257 -10.79 -3.08 -11.81
N ASP A 258 -9.75 -2.54 -11.16
CA ASP A 258 -8.89 -1.51 -11.75
C ASP A 258 -8.15 -2.04 -12.97
N VAL A 259 -7.62 -3.27 -12.89
CA VAL A 259 -6.96 -3.96 -14.03
C VAL A 259 -7.92 -4.11 -15.21
N LEU A 260 -9.15 -4.59 -14.96
CA LEU A 260 -10.17 -4.73 -16.01
C LEU A 260 -10.55 -3.38 -16.63
N GLN A 261 -10.69 -2.33 -15.83
CA GLN A 261 -10.98 -0.98 -16.30
C GLN A 261 -9.84 -0.43 -17.17
N ARG A 262 -8.58 -0.64 -16.78
CA ARG A 262 -7.40 -0.24 -17.59
C ARG A 262 -7.36 -0.96 -18.93
N LEU A 263 -7.78 -2.23 -18.97
CA LEU A 263 -7.91 -3.03 -20.18
C LEU A 263 -9.23 -2.80 -20.95
N LYS A 264 -10.01 -1.78 -20.58
CA LYS A 264 -11.31 -1.44 -21.18
C LYS A 264 -12.36 -2.57 -21.12
N GLN A 265 -12.19 -3.53 -20.21
CA GLN A 265 -13.11 -4.65 -20.01
C GLN A 265 -14.24 -4.28 -19.03
N HIS A 266 -14.94 -3.18 -19.32
CA HIS A 266 -15.89 -2.56 -18.39
C HIS A 266 -17.09 -3.45 -18.04
N HIS A 267 -17.55 -4.31 -18.97
CA HIS A 267 -18.59 -5.30 -18.70
C HIS A 267 -18.18 -6.29 -17.60
N GLN A 268 -16.94 -6.79 -17.64
CA GLN A 268 -16.43 -7.70 -16.62
C GLN A 268 -16.19 -6.95 -15.30
N ALA A 269 -15.69 -5.71 -15.36
CA ALA A 269 -15.53 -4.87 -14.16
C ALA A 269 -16.86 -4.66 -13.43
N VAL A 270 -17.95 -4.37 -14.16
CA VAL A 270 -19.30 -4.25 -13.61
C VAL A 270 -19.77 -5.55 -12.96
N LYS A 271 -19.54 -6.71 -13.60
CA LYS A 271 -19.88 -8.02 -13.03
C LYS A 271 -19.18 -8.25 -11.69
N VAL A 272 -17.86 -8.03 -11.64
CA VAL A 272 -17.07 -8.20 -10.41
C VAL A 272 -17.52 -7.22 -9.33
N LEU A 273 -17.81 -5.96 -9.68
CA LEU A 273 -18.33 -4.97 -8.73
C LEU A 273 -19.67 -5.36 -8.12
N ARG A 274 -20.61 -5.89 -8.93
CA ARG A 274 -21.89 -6.40 -8.42
C ARG A 274 -21.69 -7.59 -7.48
N GLU A 275 -20.79 -8.52 -7.81
CA GLU A 275 -20.45 -9.64 -6.94
C GLU A 275 -19.79 -9.18 -5.62
N LEU A 276 -18.93 -8.15 -5.66
CA LEU A 276 -18.31 -7.54 -4.47
C LEU A 276 -19.33 -6.84 -3.58
N LEU A 277 -20.31 -6.16 -4.16
CA LEU A 277 -21.40 -5.49 -3.45
C LEU A 277 -22.43 -6.47 -2.88
N GLY A 278 -22.59 -7.64 -3.49
CA GLY A 278 -23.49 -8.70 -3.03
C GLY A 278 -23.05 -9.41 -1.75
N GLN A 279 -21.78 -9.31 -1.35
CA GLN A 279 -21.28 -9.90 -0.10
C GLN A 279 -21.17 -8.88 1.04
N ASN A 280 -21.28 -9.37 2.27
CA ASN A 280 -21.34 -8.56 3.49
C ASN A 280 -20.22 -8.85 4.50
N LEU A 281 -19.18 -9.59 4.09
CA LEU A 281 -18.18 -10.17 4.98
C LEU A 281 -16.85 -9.41 4.96
N TYR A 282 -16.28 -9.20 3.76
CA TYR A 282 -14.93 -8.66 3.59
C TYR A 282 -14.96 -7.25 3.00
N CYS A 283 -13.92 -6.47 3.31
CA CYS A 283 -13.65 -5.15 2.71
C CYS A 283 -14.86 -4.20 2.74
N GLN A 284 -15.72 -4.30 3.76
CA GLN A 284 -16.98 -3.54 3.83
C GLN A 284 -16.76 -2.01 3.80
N SER A 285 -15.61 -1.55 4.29
CA SER A 285 -15.20 -0.13 4.20
C SER A 285 -15.04 0.39 2.76
N ARG A 286 -14.93 -0.50 1.76
CA ARG A 286 -14.76 -0.14 0.34
C ARG A 286 -16.09 -0.08 -0.43
N ARG A 287 -17.23 -0.41 0.20
CA ARG A 287 -18.54 -0.42 -0.48
C ARG A 287 -18.88 0.88 -1.19
N GLY A 288 -18.64 2.01 -0.54
CA GLY A 288 -18.84 3.32 -1.15
C GLY A 288 -18.02 3.52 -2.44
N HIS A 289 -16.77 3.07 -2.44
CA HIS A 289 -15.92 3.08 -3.64
C HIS A 289 -16.45 2.11 -4.71
N TRP A 290 -16.92 0.92 -4.34
CA TRP A 290 -17.50 -0.02 -5.31
C TRP A 290 -18.76 0.53 -5.99
N TRP A 291 -19.66 1.16 -5.23
CA TRP A 291 -20.84 1.85 -5.76
C TRP A 291 -20.45 3.00 -6.71
N ASP A 292 -19.45 3.80 -6.33
CA ASP A 292 -18.91 4.88 -7.15
C ASP A 292 -18.37 4.37 -8.49
N ARG A 293 -17.54 3.31 -8.46
CA ARG A 293 -16.97 2.71 -9.67
C ARG A 293 -18.02 2.00 -10.52
N LEU A 294 -19.04 1.38 -9.91
CA LEU A 294 -20.12 0.71 -10.62
C LEU A 294 -20.97 1.71 -11.41
N SER A 295 -21.43 2.77 -10.74
CA SER A 295 -22.20 3.85 -11.39
C SER A 295 -21.38 4.53 -12.50
N LEU A 296 -20.10 4.81 -12.26
CA LEU A 296 -19.21 5.42 -13.26
C LEU A 296 -19.02 4.51 -14.48
N ASN A 297 -18.81 3.20 -14.29
CA ASN A 297 -18.67 2.27 -15.41
C ASN A 297 -19.94 2.21 -16.26
N LEU A 298 -21.12 2.19 -15.63
CA LEU A 298 -22.41 2.18 -16.33
C LEU A 298 -22.62 3.48 -17.11
N GLU A 299 -22.45 4.64 -16.46
CA GLU A 299 -22.63 5.96 -17.08
C GLU A 299 -21.64 6.18 -18.23
N VAL A 300 -20.34 6.18 -17.91
CA VAL A 300 -19.29 6.73 -18.78
C VAL A 300 -18.81 5.72 -19.81
N HIS A 301 -18.68 4.45 -19.42
CA HIS A 301 -17.99 3.46 -20.24
C HIS A 301 -18.93 2.52 -21.00
N LEU A 302 -20.12 2.26 -20.45
CA LEU A 302 -21.12 1.38 -21.07
C LEU A 302 -22.28 2.13 -21.71
N GLY A 303 -22.36 3.46 -21.54
CA GLY A 303 -23.43 4.28 -22.11
C GLY A 303 -24.81 3.92 -21.56
N LYS A 304 -24.88 3.47 -20.30
CA LYS A 304 -26.11 3.07 -19.60
C LYS A 304 -26.39 4.00 -18.42
N PRO A 305 -26.79 5.25 -18.69
CA PRO A 305 -26.95 6.24 -17.64
C PRO A 305 -28.19 5.96 -16.76
N ILE A 306 -29.22 5.27 -17.28
CA ILE A 306 -30.41 4.85 -16.50
C ILE A 306 -30.00 3.82 -15.44
N ASP A 307 -29.34 2.73 -15.86
CA ASP A 307 -28.77 1.73 -14.94
C ASP A 307 -27.83 2.38 -13.90
N ALA A 308 -27.06 3.39 -14.29
CA ALA A 308 -26.17 4.12 -13.38
C ALA A 308 -26.96 4.86 -12.30
N LEU A 309 -28.14 5.39 -12.62
CA LEU A 309 -29.00 6.09 -11.69
C LEU A 309 -29.69 5.15 -10.71
N GLU A 310 -30.17 4.01 -11.19
CA GLU A 310 -30.73 2.94 -10.35
C GLU A 310 -29.69 2.47 -9.33
N VAL A 311 -28.45 2.23 -9.79
CA VAL A 311 -27.32 1.88 -8.93
C VAL A 311 -27.03 2.97 -7.89
N LEU A 312 -27.14 4.26 -8.24
CA LEU A 312 -26.94 5.36 -7.29
C LEU A 312 -28.06 5.39 -6.23
N HIS A 313 -29.30 5.10 -6.62
CA HIS A 313 -30.41 4.98 -5.69
C HIS A 313 -30.19 3.83 -4.70
N GLU A 314 -29.80 2.64 -5.19
CA GLU A 314 -29.43 1.50 -4.33
C GLU A 314 -28.26 1.84 -3.40
N ALA A 315 -27.23 2.52 -3.91
CA ALA A 315 -26.07 2.92 -3.13
C ALA A 315 -26.44 3.85 -1.96
N LEU A 316 -27.37 4.78 -2.17
CA LEU A 316 -27.81 5.70 -1.13
C LEU A 316 -28.71 5.03 -0.08
N ALA A 317 -29.35 3.90 -0.42
CA ALA A 317 -30.07 3.07 0.54
C ALA A 317 -29.13 2.16 1.37
N ASP A 318 -27.86 2.00 1.00
CA ASP A 318 -26.89 1.17 1.71
C ASP A 318 -26.45 1.83 3.04
N PRO A 319 -26.74 1.24 4.22
CA PRO A 319 -26.36 1.84 5.49
C PRO A 319 -24.86 1.73 5.78
N LYS A 320 -24.11 0.91 5.02
CA LYS A 320 -22.69 0.61 5.28
C LYS A 320 -21.71 1.55 4.56
N ILE A 321 -22.21 2.48 3.74
CA ILE A 321 -21.33 3.46 3.09
C ILE A 321 -20.95 4.56 4.08
N SER A 322 -19.69 4.98 4.05
CA SER A 322 -19.23 6.08 4.90
C SER A 322 -19.89 7.41 4.49
N PRO A 323 -20.02 8.39 5.40
CA PRO A 323 -20.55 9.70 5.07
C PRO A 323 -19.82 10.37 3.89
N ALA A 324 -18.49 10.25 3.82
CA ALA A 324 -17.70 10.80 2.72
C ALA A 324 -18.04 10.13 1.36
N ALA A 325 -18.24 8.82 1.35
CA ALA A 325 -18.65 8.12 0.13
C ALA A 325 -20.09 8.47 -0.27
N ARG A 326 -20.99 8.62 0.71
CA ARG A 326 -22.37 9.08 0.50
C ARG A 326 -22.38 10.44 -0.19
N HIS A 327 -21.63 11.41 0.32
CA HIS A 327 -21.50 12.74 -0.30
C HIS A 327 -20.99 12.67 -1.75
N ALA A 328 -19.98 11.84 -2.02
CA ALA A 328 -19.46 11.66 -3.38
C ALA A 328 -20.51 11.05 -4.34
N LEU A 329 -21.32 10.10 -3.86
CA LEU A 329 -22.40 9.49 -4.62
C LEU A 329 -23.54 10.48 -4.88
N VAL A 330 -23.94 11.27 -3.88
CA VAL A 330 -24.92 12.37 -4.01
C VAL A 330 -24.44 13.40 -5.04
N THR A 331 -23.16 13.80 -4.98
CA THR A 331 -22.56 14.74 -5.93
C THR A 331 -22.64 14.23 -7.38
N ARG A 332 -22.43 12.92 -7.60
CA ARG A 332 -22.59 12.32 -8.93
C ARG A 332 -24.06 12.23 -9.35
N ALA A 333 -24.96 11.85 -8.44
CA ALA A 333 -26.39 11.83 -8.71
C ALA A 333 -26.89 13.23 -9.14
N ASN A 334 -26.44 14.28 -8.44
CA ASN A 334 -26.66 15.69 -8.78
C ASN A 334 -26.22 16.06 -10.20
N ARG A 335 -25.04 15.62 -10.61
CA ARG A 335 -24.51 15.87 -11.95
C ARG A 335 -25.29 15.10 -13.03
N LEU A 336 -25.81 13.93 -12.68
CA LEU A 336 -26.44 13.01 -13.60
C LEU A 336 -27.94 13.32 -13.80
N ALA A 337 -28.63 13.75 -12.75
CA ALA A 337 -30.08 14.01 -12.76
C ALA A 337 -30.55 14.96 -13.88
N PRO A 338 -29.88 16.09 -14.18
CA PRO A 338 -30.33 17.01 -15.22
C PRO A 338 -30.33 16.42 -16.63
N LYS A 339 -29.69 15.26 -16.85
CA LYS A 339 -29.63 14.58 -18.14
C LYS A 339 -30.89 13.75 -18.44
N PHE A 340 -31.87 13.69 -17.54
CA PHE A 340 -33.05 12.83 -17.63
C PHE A 340 -34.38 13.60 -17.66
N PRO A 341 -35.46 12.96 -18.15
CA PRO A 341 -36.82 13.51 -18.05
C PRO A 341 -37.19 13.94 -16.62
N LYS A 342 -38.14 14.88 -16.50
CA LYS A 342 -38.50 15.54 -15.23
C LYS A 342 -38.88 14.55 -14.12
N ASP A 343 -39.54 13.45 -14.44
CA ASP A 343 -40.05 12.48 -13.47
C ASP A 343 -38.89 11.73 -12.78
N VAL A 344 -37.86 11.36 -13.55
CA VAL A 344 -36.63 10.74 -13.07
C VAL A 344 -35.78 11.75 -12.28
N SER A 345 -35.73 13.01 -12.75
CA SER A 345 -35.07 14.09 -12.02
C SER A 345 -35.68 14.35 -10.64
N LEU A 346 -37.00 14.15 -10.48
CA LEU A 346 -37.70 14.36 -9.21
C LEU A 346 -37.34 13.30 -8.16
N ALA A 347 -37.24 12.03 -8.59
CA ALA A 347 -36.80 10.91 -7.73
C ALA A 347 -35.35 11.05 -7.26
N VAL A 348 -34.49 11.69 -8.06
CA VAL A 348 -33.13 12.03 -7.62
C VAL A 348 -33.14 13.20 -6.67
N LYS A 349 -33.98 14.22 -6.91
CA LYS A 349 -34.05 15.41 -6.06
C LYS A 349 -34.45 15.11 -4.62
N SER A 350 -35.35 14.16 -4.39
CA SER A 350 -35.72 13.73 -3.02
C SER A 350 -34.54 13.08 -2.27
N LEU A 351 -33.54 12.53 -2.97
CA LEU A 351 -32.31 11.99 -2.36
C LEU A 351 -31.31 13.09 -1.96
N LEU A 352 -31.44 14.31 -2.51
CA LEU A 352 -30.49 15.42 -2.34
C LEU A 352 -30.74 16.28 -1.10
N GLU A 353 -31.95 16.26 -0.54
CA GLU A 353 -32.32 17.10 0.61
C GLU A 353 -31.49 16.80 1.87
N LEU A 354 -30.75 15.69 1.87
CA LEU A 354 -30.00 15.23 3.04
C LEU A 354 -28.69 16.00 3.27
N GLU A 355 -28.15 16.76 2.31
CA GLU A 355 -26.78 17.28 2.40
C GLU A 355 -26.60 18.68 1.76
N ASN A 356 -27.24 19.71 2.33
CA ASN A 356 -26.87 21.10 2.02
C ASN A 356 -25.75 21.56 2.96
N TRP A 357 -24.50 21.38 2.54
CA TRP A 357 -23.33 21.85 3.27
C TRP A 357 -23.19 23.36 3.03
N GLY A 358 -23.34 24.17 4.08
CA GLY A 358 -23.12 25.62 3.97
C GLY A 358 -21.72 25.92 3.43
N LYS A 359 -21.57 26.95 2.58
CA LYS A 359 -20.27 27.35 2.02
C LYS A 359 -19.31 27.69 3.17
N LEU A 360 -18.13 27.08 3.14
CA LEU A 360 -17.06 27.44 4.07
C LEU A 360 -16.51 28.83 3.71
N PRO A 361 -15.98 29.59 4.68
CA PRO A 361 -15.24 30.81 4.38
C PRO A 361 -14.07 30.48 3.47
N GLN A 362 -14.02 31.14 2.32
CA GLN A 362 -12.94 31.02 1.36
C GLN A 362 -12.05 32.26 1.47
N VAL A 363 -10.75 32.04 1.53
CA VAL A 363 -9.74 33.08 1.43
C VAL A 363 -8.98 32.80 0.14
N GLU A 364 -9.06 33.72 -0.81
CA GLU A 364 -8.35 33.61 -2.08
C GLU A 364 -7.02 34.37 -1.99
N ILE A 365 -5.98 33.76 -2.56
CA ILE A 365 -4.64 34.32 -2.64
C ILE A 365 -4.23 34.23 -4.11
N GLU A 366 -3.93 35.37 -4.75
CA GLU A 366 -3.67 35.44 -6.19
C GLU A 366 -2.18 35.19 -6.56
N GLY A 367 -1.93 34.61 -7.74
CA GLY A 367 -0.59 34.43 -8.34
C GLY A 367 -0.66 34.27 -9.87
N GLN A 368 0.36 34.74 -10.61
CA GLN A 368 0.35 34.79 -12.09
C GLN A 368 0.82 33.46 -12.75
N LEU A 369 0.08 32.94 -13.74
CA LEU A 369 0.32 31.65 -14.44
C LEU A 369 1.12 31.78 -15.75
N ALA A 370 1.96 30.79 -16.10
CA ALA A 370 2.66 30.73 -17.39
C ALA A 370 2.15 29.59 -18.29
N GLU A 371 2.26 29.76 -19.62
CA GLU A 371 1.72 28.85 -20.63
C GLU A 371 2.41 27.47 -20.67
N ARG A 372 1.60 26.43 -20.91
CA ARG A 372 1.96 25.00 -20.87
C ARG A 372 2.96 24.61 -21.97
N MET A 373 4.16 24.18 -21.59
CA MET A 373 5.12 23.59 -22.57
C MET A 373 5.82 22.27 -22.15
N VAL A 374 5.37 21.51 -21.12
CA VAL A 374 6.02 20.21 -20.78
C VAL A 374 5.02 19.09 -20.46
N PRO A 375 5.11 17.90 -21.08
CA PRO A 375 4.26 16.74 -20.74
C PRO A 375 4.61 16.13 -19.38
N GLY A 376 3.59 15.89 -18.55
CA GLY A 376 3.70 15.01 -17.36
C GLY A 376 3.92 15.68 -16.01
N ARG A 377 4.01 17.01 -15.95
CA ARG A 377 3.99 17.77 -14.68
C ARG A 377 2.82 18.77 -14.70
N THR A 378 1.98 18.73 -13.67
CA THR A 378 0.93 19.73 -13.44
C THR A 378 1.53 20.91 -12.67
N ASN A 379 1.45 22.10 -13.28
CA ASN A 379 1.76 23.43 -12.74
C ASN A 379 3.27 23.80 -12.72
N LEU A 380 3.80 24.28 -13.85
CA LEU A 380 5.11 24.94 -13.98
C LEU A 380 4.89 26.39 -14.42
N PHE A 381 5.63 27.34 -13.84
CA PHE A 381 5.53 28.77 -14.12
C PHE A 381 6.84 29.27 -14.77
N ALA A 382 6.82 30.37 -15.52
CA ALA A 382 7.95 30.85 -16.30
C ALA A 382 8.14 32.35 -16.06
N ALA A 383 9.38 32.77 -15.80
CA ALA A 383 9.73 34.17 -15.54
C ALA A 383 10.83 34.64 -16.49
N ARG A 384 10.74 35.92 -16.87
CA ARG A 384 11.72 36.57 -17.75
C ARG A 384 12.76 37.27 -16.88
N ASP A 385 14.02 36.85 -17.00
CA ASP A 385 15.15 37.59 -16.44
C ASP A 385 15.94 38.19 -17.61
N GLY A 386 15.74 39.49 -17.85
CA GLY A 386 16.30 40.20 -19.01
C GLY A 386 15.88 39.59 -20.37
N THR A 387 16.86 39.10 -21.14
CA THR A 387 16.67 38.52 -22.49
C THR A 387 16.43 37.00 -22.47
N THR A 388 16.52 36.35 -21.32
CA THR A 388 16.41 34.88 -21.18
C THR A 388 15.13 34.46 -20.45
N MET A 389 14.52 33.37 -20.91
CA MET A 389 13.35 32.73 -20.31
C MET A 389 13.81 31.59 -19.40
N GLU A 390 13.54 31.67 -18.10
CA GLU A 390 13.79 30.58 -17.16
C GLU A 390 12.48 29.94 -16.67
N VAL A 391 12.52 28.61 -16.53
CA VAL A 391 11.43 27.81 -15.96
C VAL A 391 11.64 27.72 -14.46
N ILE A 392 10.63 28.12 -13.70
CA ILE A 392 10.69 28.22 -12.23
C ILE A 392 9.51 27.47 -11.59
N SER A 393 9.68 26.99 -10.35
CA SER A 393 8.64 26.25 -9.64
C SER A 393 7.54 27.18 -9.08
N VAL A 394 6.44 26.61 -8.57
CA VAL A 394 5.32 27.37 -7.97
C VAL A 394 5.80 28.21 -6.78
N GLU A 395 6.70 27.60 -6.03
CA GLU A 395 7.39 28.12 -4.86
C GLU A 395 8.21 29.39 -5.20
N GLU A 396 8.88 29.41 -6.36
CA GLU A 396 9.70 30.54 -6.84
C GLU A 396 8.88 31.74 -7.32
N VAL A 397 7.67 31.50 -7.84
CA VAL A 397 6.73 32.57 -8.21
C VAL A 397 6.19 33.28 -6.96
N ALA A 398 5.80 32.51 -5.94
CA ALA A 398 5.35 33.07 -4.67
C ALA A 398 6.46 33.95 -4.06
N LEU A 399 7.71 33.49 -4.07
CA LEU A 399 8.86 34.23 -3.55
C LEU A 399 9.09 35.58 -4.24
N ARG A 400 8.97 35.66 -5.57
CA ARG A 400 9.16 36.92 -6.31
C ARG A 400 8.01 37.91 -6.14
N HIS A 401 6.78 37.43 -6.01
CA HIS A 401 5.61 38.27 -5.72
C HIS A 401 5.71 38.93 -4.34
N TYR A 402 6.20 38.22 -3.32
CA TYR A 402 6.37 38.79 -1.99
C TYR A 402 7.60 39.71 -1.89
N ASN A 403 8.64 39.51 -2.71
CA ASN A 403 9.76 40.46 -2.81
C ASN A 403 9.32 41.87 -3.28
N THR A 404 8.32 41.98 -4.16
CA THR A 404 7.81 43.28 -4.62
C THR A 404 6.87 43.96 -3.60
N GLN A 405 6.41 43.21 -2.58
CA GLN A 405 5.55 43.71 -1.50
C GLN A 405 6.29 44.01 -0.19
N GLY A 406 7.63 44.02 -0.21
CA GLY A 406 8.45 44.49 0.93
C GLY A 406 8.77 43.43 2.00
N TYR A 407 8.63 42.15 1.68
CA TYR A 407 9.02 41.07 2.59
C TYR A 407 10.55 40.91 2.64
N PRO A 408 11.15 40.62 3.82
CA PRO A 408 12.59 40.77 4.02
C PRO A 408 13.38 39.72 3.23
N LYS A 409 14.42 40.19 2.51
CA LYS A 409 15.53 39.35 2.08
C LYS A 409 16.13 38.67 3.29
N ALA A 410 16.52 37.40 3.16
CA ALA A 410 17.42 36.75 4.11
C ALA A 410 18.60 37.69 4.41
N ARG A 411 19.06 37.72 5.68
CA ARG A 411 20.02 38.70 6.21
C ARG A 411 21.30 38.87 5.39
N ASP A 412 21.60 37.94 4.47
CA ASP A 412 22.86 37.87 3.75
C ASP A 412 22.70 37.92 2.21
N GLY A 413 21.48 38.15 1.70
CA GLY A 413 21.23 38.52 0.29
C GLY A 413 21.67 37.54 -0.82
N THR A 414 22.14 36.34 -0.48
CA THR A 414 22.81 35.42 -1.43
C THR A 414 22.20 34.01 -1.52
N THR A 415 21.22 33.67 -0.69
CA THR A 415 20.56 32.36 -0.72
C THR A 415 19.08 32.49 -1.02
N MET A 416 18.69 31.96 -2.20
CA MET A 416 17.31 31.81 -2.64
C MET A 416 16.74 30.52 -2.01
N GLU A 417 15.64 30.62 -1.25
CA GLU A 417 15.06 29.48 -0.51
C GLU A 417 13.74 29.07 -1.16
N VAL A 418 13.71 27.92 -1.84
CA VAL A 418 12.50 27.34 -2.45
C VAL A 418 11.61 26.72 -1.36
N ILE A 419 10.36 27.18 -1.22
CA ILE A 419 9.44 26.80 -0.13
C ILE A 419 8.05 26.40 -0.61
N SER A 420 7.45 25.34 -0.06
CA SER A 420 6.14 24.82 -0.50
C SER A 420 4.97 25.80 -0.32
N VAL A 421 3.81 25.52 -0.94
CA VAL A 421 2.59 26.33 -0.80
C VAL A 421 2.10 26.41 0.65
N GLU A 422 2.33 25.37 1.45
CA GLU A 422 2.02 25.32 2.87
C GLU A 422 2.94 26.25 3.67
N GLU A 423 4.23 26.32 3.34
CA GLU A 423 5.18 27.26 3.96
C GLU A 423 4.87 28.71 3.57
N VAL A 424 4.36 28.97 2.36
CA VAL A 424 3.83 30.28 1.96
C VAL A 424 2.65 30.69 2.85
N ALA A 425 1.66 29.80 3.03
CA ALA A 425 0.52 30.05 3.91
C ALA A 425 0.94 30.22 5.38
N LEU A 426 1.90 29.43 5.88
CA LEU A 426 2.49 29.60 7.21
C LEU A 426 3.11 30.99 7.38
N ARG A 427 3.89 31.48 6.41
CA ARG A 427 4.50 32.81 6.46
C ARG A 427 3.45 33.92 6.47
N HIS A 428 2.35 33.77 5.71
CA HIS A 428 1.22 34.70 5.76
C HIS A 428 0.53 34.72 7.14
N TYR A 429 0.25 33.55 7.73
CA TYR A 429 -0.35 33.51 9.07
C TYR A 429 0.62 34.02 10.16
N ASN A 430 1.93 33.87 9.96
CA ASN A 430 2.93 34.43 10.85
C ASN A 430 2.91 35.98 10.85
N THR A 431 2.66 36.65 9.70
CA THR A 431 2.47 38.11 9.70
C THR A 431 1.20 38.57 10.42
N GLN A 432 0.23 37.67 10.57
CA GLN A 432 -0.97 37.89 11.39
C GLN A 432 -0.79 37.46 12.86
N GLY A 433 0.44 37.13 13.28
CA GLY A 433 0.77 36.79 14.66
C GLY A 433 0.51 35.32 15.05
N TYR A 434 0.46 34.38 14.11
CA TYR A 434 0.28 32.96 14.42
C TYR A 434 1.61 32.19 14.23
N PRO A 435 2.43 32.00 15.28
CA PRO A 435 3.68 31.24 15.20
C PRO A 435 3.45 29.77 14.79
N LYS A 436 4.34 29.28 13.92
CA LYS A 436 4.20 28.12 13.02
C LYS A 436 3.96 26.76 13.70
N VAL A 437 3.09 25.93 13.10
CA VAL A 437 3.26 24.46 12.98
C VAL A 437 2.59 23.97 11.68
N HIS A 438 3.31 23.14 10.92
CA HIS A 438 2.77 22.37 9.79
C HIS A 438 2.95 20.88 10.09
N GLY A 439 1.90 20.10 9.90
CA GLY A 439 1.93 18.66 10.15
C GLY A 439 0.75 17.87 9.60
N GLU A 440 -0.07 18.47 8.72
CA GLU A 440 -1.27 17.83 8.14
C GLU A 440 -2.10 17.07 9.19
N GLY A 441 -2.63 15.89 8.82
CA GLY A 441 -3.33 15.00 9.76
C GLY A 441 -2.44 14.40 10.85
N SER A 442 -1.11 14.39 10.69
CA SER A 442 -0.20 13.78 11.67
C SER A 442 -0.22 14.50 13.02
N THR A 443 -0.42 15.82 13.03
CA THR A 443 -0.58 16.60 14.26
C THR A 443 -1.79 16.11 15.07
N PHE A 444 -2.93 15.92 14.41
CA PHE A 444 -4.14 15.44 15.09
C PHE A 444 -4.03 13.97 15.52
N HIS A 445 -3.34 13.13 14.73
CA HIS A 445 -3.04 11.75 15.15
C HIS A 445 -2.14 11.70 16.37
N ALA A 446 -1.12 12.55 16.45
CA ALA A 446 -0.24 12.65 17.61
C ALA A 446 -1.03 13.12 18.84
N LEU A 447 -1.87 14.14 18.72
CA LEU A 447 -2.73 14.61 19.80
C LEU A 447 -3.69 13.51 20.28
N PHE A 448 -4.35 12.81 19.35
CA PHE A 448 -5.21 11.67 19.69
C PHE A 448 -4.42 10.56 20.41
N GLY A 449 -3.25 10.20 19.89
CA GLY A 449 -2.37 9.20 20.47
C GLY A 449 -1.94 9.56 21.88
N LEU A 450 -1.54 10.81 22.13
CA LEU A 450 -1.10 11.28 23.44
C LEU A 450 -2.26 11.39 24.44
N LEU A 451 -3.40 11.95 24.02
CA LEU A 451 -4.54 12.19 24.91
C LEU A 451 -5.33 10.93 25.23
N CYS A 452 -5.31 9.94 24.34
CA CYS A 452 -6.05 8.69 24.49
C CYS A 452 -5.13 7.47 24.68
N TRP A 453 -3.84 7.67 24.98
CA TRP A 453 -2.83 6.60 25.02
C TRP A 453 -3.29 5.40 25.87
N ASP A 454 -3.68 5.65 27.11
CA ASP A 454 -4.06 4.60 28.07
C ASP A 454 -5.32 3.83 27.66
N VAL A 455 -6.20 4.48 26.89
CA VAL A 455 -7.41 3.84 26.33
C VAL A 455 -7.06 3.03 25.09
N ILE A 456 -6.21 3.56 24.20
CA ILE A 456 -5.75 2.86 22.99
C ILE A 456 -5.09 1.52 23.37
N TYR A 457 -4.23 1.54 24.39
CA TYR A 457 -3.47 0.38 24.86
C TYR A 457 -4.08 -0.33 26.07
N THR A 458 -5.35 -0.06 26.37
CA THR A 458 -6.05 -0.72 27.48
C THR A 458 -6.05 -2.24 27.32
N SER A 459 -5.83 -2.93 28.43
CA SER A 459 -5.80 -4.39 28.48
C SER A 459 -7.20 -5.00 28.50
N GLY A 460 -7.31 -6.29 28.17
CA GLY A 460 -8.58 -7.02 28.28
C GLY A 460 -9.50 -6.92 27.06
N ILE A 461 -9.05 -6.29 25.98
CA ILE A 461 -9.76 -6.31 24.69
C ILE A 461 -9.30 -7.54 23.90
N PRO A 462 -10.18 -8.53 23.65
CA PRO A 462 -9.80 -9.74 22.93
C PRO A 462 -9.28 -9.44 21.52
N ASP A 463 -8.17 -10.08 21.16
CA ASP A 463 -7.57 -10.08 19.83
C ASP A 463 -7.10 -8.72 19.28
N ALA A 464 -7.30 -7.62 20.00
CA ALA A 464 -6.76 -6.31 19.62
C ALA A 464 -5.21 -6.31 19.61
N PHE A 465 -4.61 -7.01 20.58
CA PHE A 465 -3.16 -7.26 20.64
C PHE A 465 -2.89 -8.77 20.70
N ARG A 466 -2.27 -9.28 19.63
CA ARG A 466 -1.90 -10.68 19.45
C ARG A 466 -0.40 -10.90 19.57
N SER A 467 0.44 -9.88 19.50
CA SER A 467 1.89 -10.00 19.79
C SER A 467 2.38 -8.78 20.55
N VAL A 468 3.52 -8.90 21.23
CA VAL A 468 4.19 -7.80 21.95
C VAL A 468 4.91 -6.81 21.01
N TYR A 469 4.80 -7.01 19.69
CA TYR A 469 5.49 -6.23 18.66
C TYR A 469 4.52 -5.40 17.80
N GLN A 470 3.34 -5.12 18.35
CA GLN A 470 2.34 -4.26 17.71
C GLN A 470 2.52 -2.81 18.15
N ALA A 471 2.65 -1.94 17.16
CA ALA A 471 2.62 -0.49 17.39
C ALA A 471 1.19 0.04 17.55
N LEU A 472 0.17 -0.69 17.09
CA LEU A 472 -1.23 -0.29 17.09
C LEU A 472 -2.12 -1.53 17.33
N PRO A 473 -3.29 -1.37 17.96
CA PRO A 473 -4.24 -2.46 18.09
C PRO A 473 -4.86 -2.81 16.72
N MET A 474 -5.11 -4.10 16.48
CA MET A 474 -5.60 -4.61 15.18
C MET A 474 -7.01 -4.10 14.84
N ASP A 475 -7.79 -3.72 15.85
CA ASP A 475 -9.15 -3.19 15.68
C ASP A 475 -9.20 -1.69 15.38
N LEU A 476 -8.09 -0.94 15.44
CA LEU A 476 -8.06 0.53 15.25
C LEU A 476 -8.83 1.05 14.02
N HIS A 477 -8.85 0.27 12.93
CA HIS A 477 -9.56 0.62 11.70
C HIS A 477 -10.97 -0.01 11.57
N SER A 478 -11.55 -0.43 12.70
CA SER A 478 -12.85 -1.07 12.83
C SER A 478 -13.74 -0.27 13.78
N GLU A 479 -15.05 -0.37 13.59
CA GLU A 479 -16.06 0.18 14.50
C GLU A 479 -15.92 -0.38 15.92
N SER A 480 -15.43 -1.63 16.04
CA SER A 480 -15.21 -2.29 17.33
C SER A 480 -14.16 -1.62 18.22
N PHE A 481 -13.25 -0.82 17.66
CA PHE A 481 -12.23 -0.12 18.43
C PHE A 481 -12.84 0.83 19.47
N PHE A 482 -13.84 1.60 19.04
CA PHE A 482 -14.56 2.49 19.94
C PHE A 482 -15.47 1.71 20.88
N THR A 483 -16.32 0.81 20.35
CA THR A 483 -17.35 0.15 21.16
C THR A 483 -16.77 -0.75 22.25
N SER A 484 -15.62 -1.38 22.01
CA SER A 484 -14.94 -2.19 23.03
C SER A 484 -14.28 -1.38 24.15
N ARG A 485 -14.16 -0.07 23.98
CA ARG A 485 -13.50 0.87 24.91
C ARG A 485 -14.39 2.08 25.24
N GLU A 486 -15.68 1.99 24.97
CA GLU A 486 -16.58 3.15 24.92
C GLU A 486 -16.60 3.92 26.25
N GLU A 487 -16.77 3.21 27.38
CA GLU A 487 -16.78 3.83 28.71
C GLU A 487 -15.49 4.61 29.00
N HIS A 488 -14.33 4.02 28.67
CA HIS A 488 -13.02 4.63 28.88
C HIS A 488 -12.81 5.85 27.97
N PHE A 489 -13.24 5.76 26.70
CA PHE A 489 -13.17 6.89 25.78
C PHE A 489 -14.07 8.04 26.22
N ILE A 490 -15.31 7.76 26.62
CA ILE A 490 -16.25 8.78 27.11
C ILE A 490 -15.66 9.52 28.30
N GLU A 491 -15.04 8.81 29.24
CA GLU A 491 -14.41 9.40 30.41
C GLU A 491 -13.19 10.27 30.06
N VAL A 492 -12.34 9.81 29.14
CA VAL A 492 -11.23 10.62 28.62
C VAL A 492 -11.74 11.86 27.90
N PHE A 493 -12.79 11.76 27.09
CA PHE A 493 -13.36 12.92 26.40
C PHE A 493 -13.94 13.95 27.35
N ARG A 494 -14.58 13.49 28.44
CA ARG A 494 -15.05 14.34 29.54
C ARG A 494 -13.89 15.04 30.23
N THR A 495 -12.84 14.30 30.58
CA THR A 495 -11.61 14.83 31.19
C THR A 495 -10.94 15.88 30.30
N ILE A 496 -10.86 15.64 28.99
CA ILE A 496 -10.32 16.60 28.04
C ILE A 496 -11.16 17.87 28.03
N ARG A 497 -12.50 17.79 28.02
CA ARG A 497 -13.42 18.96 28.03
C ARG A 497 -13.28 19.79 29.30
N GLU A 498 -13.03 19.15 30.44
CA GLU A 498 -12.90 19.79 31.75
C GLU A 498 -11.46 20.26 32.06
N SER A 499 -10.47 19.88 31.24
CA SER A 499 -9.06 20.19 31.46
C SER A 499 -8.76 21.69 31.31
N THR A 500 -7.95 22.20 32.24
CA THR A 500 -7.48 23.59 32.29
C THR A 500 -6.00 23.76 31.92
N THR A 501 -5.31 22.67 31.55
CA THR A 501 -3.82 22.63 31.47
C THR A 501 -3.26 22.44 30.06
N GLN A 502 -2.14 23.14 29.80
CA GLN A 502 -1.24 23.18 28.63
C GLN A 502 -1.60 24.09 27.43
N GLU A 503 -0.56 24.71 26.85
CA GLU A 503 -0.65 25.77 25.81
C GLU A 503 -1.42 25.35 24.55
N ILE A 504 -1.29 24.10 24.10
CA ILE A 504 -2.03 23.59 22.93
C ILE A 504 -3.53 23.43 23.25
N VAL A 505 -3.88 23.03 24.48
CA VAL A 505 -5.27 22.94 24.97
C VAL A 505 -5.88 24.34 25.09
N ARG A 506 -5.08 25.34 25.50
CA ARG A 506 -5.52 26.76 25.55
C ARG A 506 -5.88 27.31 24.17
N CYS A 507 -5.12 26.98 23.12
CA CYS A 507 -5.32 27.55 21.80
C CYS A 507 -6.36 26.83 20.94
N LEU A 508 -6.44 25.51 21.02
CA LEU A 508 -7.40 24.73 20.25
C LEU A 508 -8.78 24.63 20.91
N SER A 509 -8.95 25.05 22.17
CA SER A 509 -10.11 24.78 23.04
C SER A 509 -10.24 23.29 23.46
N PRO A 510 -10.43 23.02 24.76
CA PRO A 510 -10.73 21.68 25.29
C PRO A 510 -11.85 20.94 24.54
N SER A 511 -12.94 21.65 24.22
CA SER A 511 -14.12 21.09 23.55
C SER A 511 -13.79 20.60 22.14
N ILE A 512 -12.98 21.35 21.41
CA ILE A 512 -12.56 21.02 20.05
C ILE A 512 -11.64 19.80 20.05
N LEU A 513 -10.66 19.75 20.96
CA LEU A 513 -9.76 18.60 21.09
C LEU A 513 -10.51 17.32 21.43
N SER A 514 -11.43 17.39 22.39
CA SER A 514 -12.30 16.28 22.77
C SER A 514 -13.12 15.77 21.58
N ASN A 515 -13.68 16.69 20.80
CA ASN A 515 -14.47 16.39 19.60
C ASN A 515 -13.64 15.73 18.49
N VAL A 516 -12.41 16.21 18.25
CA VAL A 516 -11.49 15.58 17.30
C VAL A 516 -11.12 14.17 17.75
N CYS A 517 -10.82 13.99 19.05
CA CYS A 517 -10.52 12.67 19.61
C CYS A 517 -11.71 11.72 19.49
N GLU A 518 -12.94 12.19 19.75
CA GLU A 518 -14.15 11.40 19.61
C GLU A 518 -14.37 10.92 18.17
N ILE A 519 -14.20 11.82 17.20
CA ILE A 519 -14.33 11.49 15.78
C ILE A 519 -13.28 10.47 15.36
N LEU A 520 -12.03 10.67 15.76
CA LEU A 520 -10.93 9.76 15.44
C LEU A 520 -11.14 8.40 16.11
N ALA A 521 -11.59 8.34 17.36
CA ALA A 521 -11.87 7.08 18.04
C ALA A 521 -13.00 6.30 17.36
N ARG A 522 -14.10 6.98 16.98
CA ARG A 522 -15.27 6.32 16.38
C ARG A 522 -15.07 5.93 14.92
N GLN A 523 -14.31 6.70 14.15
CA GLN A 523 -14.23 6.55 12.69
C GLN A 523 -12.81 6.71 12.13
N PHE A 524 -11.79 6.26 12.87
CA PHE A 524 -10.37 6.44 12.51
C PHE A 524 -10.08 6.13 11.03
N ARG A 525 -10.56 4.99 10.53
CA ARG A 525 -10.37 4.57 9.13
C ARG A 525 -10.82 5.62 8.10
N HIS A 526 -11.94 6.29 8.36
CA HIS A 526 -12.58 7.22 7.44
C HIS A 526 -12.20 8.68 7.69
N ARG A 527 -11.63 8.98 8.87
CA ARG A 527 -11.36 10.35 9.34
C ARG A 527 -9.87 10.66 9.58
N ARG A 528 -8.99 9.67 9.41
CA ARG A 528 -7.52 9.86 9.47
C ARG A 528 -6.92 10.69 8.31
N SER A 529 -7.71 10.96 7.28
CA SER A 529 -7.29 11.67 6.07
C SER A 529 -8.32 12.72 5.69
N GLY A 530 -7.91 13.78 5.00
CA GLY A 530 -8.77 14.95 4.74
C GLY A 530 -8.86 15.90 5.94
N LEU A 531 -7.94 15.77 6.89
CA LEU A 531 -7.70 16.77 7.92
C LEU A 531 -6.95 17.97 7.28
N PRO A 532 -7.14 19.19 7.77
CA PRO A 532 -6.53 20.38 7.17
C PRO A 532 -5.00 20.35 7.21
N ASP A 533 -4.37 20.94 6.19
CA ASP A 533 -2.91 20.94 6.02
C ASP A 533 -2.17 21.74 7.10
N LEU A 534 -2.84 22.77 7.63
CA LEU A 534 -2.29 23.72 8.60
C LEU A 534 -3.14 23.82 9.86
N LEU A 535 -2.46 23.81 11.00
CA LEU A 535 -2.95 24.22 12.30
C LEU A 535 -2.01 25.30 12.81
N VAL A 536 -2.48 26.55 12.86
CA VAL A 536 -1.71 27.67 13.38
C VAL A 536 -2.39 28.24 14.62
N TRP A 537 -1.63 28.70 15.59
CA TRP A 537 -2.21 29.34 16.77
C TRP A 537 -1.38 30.53 17.23
N ASN A 538 -2.03 31.44 17.94
CA ASN A 538 -1.42 32.58 18.59
C ASN A 538 -1.47 32.34 20.12
N PRO A 539 -0.32 32.07 20.76
CA PRO A 539 -0.23 31.83 22.20
C PRO A 539 -0.66 33.02 23.06
N GLU A 540 -0.42 34.25 22.59
CA GLU A 540 -0.73 35.49 23.32
C GLU A 540 -2.23 35.78 23.37
N THR A 541 -2.96 35.41 22.31
CA THR A 541 -4.41 35.62 22.18
C THR A 541 -5.24 34.36 22.43
N ALA A 542 -4.58 33.21 22.64
CA ALA A 542 -5.19 31.90 22.77
C ALA A 542 -6.15 31.53 21.60
N LYS A 543 -5.86 32.01 20.38
CA LYS A 543 -6.65 31.70 19.18
C LYS A 543 -5.94 30.71 18.28
N ALA A 544 -6.63 29.67 17.83
CA ALA A 544 -6.18 28.82 16.74
C ALA A 544 -6.95 29.11 15.45
N LYS A 545 -6.24 29.02 14.32
CA LYS A 545 -6.82 28.88 12.99
C LYS A 545 -6.40 27.53 12.45
N VAL A 546 -7.37 26.78 11.98
CA VAL A 546 -7.13 25.62 11.14
C VAL A 546 -7.29 26.13 9.71
N GLY A 547 -6.50 25.62 8.74
CA GLY A 547 -6.49 26.09 7.32
C GLY A 547 -7.85 26.13 6.60
N THR A 548 -8.93 25.79 7.30
CA THR A 548 -10.32 26.07 7.01
C THR A 548 -10.98 26.48 8.34
N ASN A 549 -11.18 27.77 8.55
CA ASN A 549 -11.45 28.37 9.85
C ASN A 549 -12.78 27.96 10.53
N GLU A 550 -13.57 27.07 9.93
CA GLU A 550 -14.91 26.72 10.41
C GLU A 550 -15.27 25.23 10.27
N LEU A 551 -14.32 24.32 9.98
CA LEU A 551 -14.67 22.91 9.68
C LEU A 551 -14.96 22.02 10.90
N LEU A 552 -14.73 22.45 12.13
CA LEU A 552 -14.91 21.58 13.27
C LEU A 552 -16.39 21.20 13.55
N PRO A 553 -17.36 22.14 13.48
CA PRO A 553 -18.79 21.81 13.45
C PRO A 553 -19.19 20.88 12.30
N TYR A 554 -18.51 20.97 11.16
CA TYR A 554 -18.78 20.14 9.97
C TYR A 554 -18.20 18.72 10.08
N PHE A 555 -17.11 18.55 10.82
CA PHE A 555 -16.60 17.25 11.23
C PHE A 555 -17.54 16.57 12.26
N LEU A 556 -18.24 17.37 13.08
CA LEU A 556 -19.12 16.93 14.17
C LEU A 556 -20.57 16.59 13.77
N TYR A 557 -21.07 17.11 12.64
CA TYR A 557 -22.50 16.99 12.31
C TYR A 557 -22.95 15.58 11.87
N THR A 558 -22.02 14.65 11.61
CA THR A 558 -22.38 13.28 11.18
C THR A 558 -22.92 12.37 12.28
N GLN A 559 -23.00 12.82 13.54
CA GLN A 559 -23.58 12.03 14.64
C GLN A 559 -25.08 12.26 14.90
N ARG A 560 -25.67 13.39 14.49
CA ARG A 560 -27.05 13.74 14.90
C ARG A 560 -28.18 12.92 14.25
N ARG A 561 -27.87 11.87 13.46
CA ARG A 561 -28.89 11.03 12.80
C ARG A 561 -28.83 9.54 13.10
N SER A 562 -27.96 9.07 13.99
CA SER A 562 -27.96 7.65 14.42
C SER A 562 -28.71 7.38 15.73
N THR A 563 -29.31 8.41 16.33
CA THR A 563 -30.19 8.29 17.50
C THR A 563 -31.44 9.13 17.29
N GLN A 564 -32.36 8.61 16.47
CA GLN A 564 -33.80 8.81 16.58
C GLN A 564 -34.50 7.54 16.11
#